data_AF-A0A936Z2T3-F1
#
_entry.id   AF-A0A936Z2T3-F1
#
_cell.length_a   1.000
_cell.length_b   1.000
_cell.length_c   1.000
_cell.angle_alpha   90.00
_cell.angle_beta   90.00
_cell.angle_gamma   90.00
#
_symmetry.space_group_name_H-M   'P 1'
#
loop_
_entity.id
_entity.type
_entity.pdbx_description
1 polymer ?
#
loop_
_entity_poly.entity_id
_entity_poly.type
_entity_poly.pdbx_seq_one_letter_code
_entity_poly.pdbx_strand_id
1 'polypeptide(L)' 'MRVTYVSKGGTGPAYEIEADRHGSYTIRCEGRVVKRVTAVSSYVGRPVWGSKKLQLAAIEEAKAAIEAHHALEH' A
#
# COMPACT_ATOMS: atom_id res chain seq x y z
N MET A 1 -9.71 3.54 -0.28
CA MET A 1 -9.90 2.70 0.92
C MET A 1 -8.73 2.93 1.82
N ARG A 2 -8.98 3.21 3.10
CA ARG A 2 -7.94 3.38 4.12
C ARG A 2 -8.00 2.20 5.08
N VAL A 3 -6.85 1.61 5.38
CA VAL A 3 -6.71 0.54 6.38
C VAL A 3 -5.51 0.82 7.26
N THR A 4 -5.64 0.53 8.54
CA THR A 4 -4.52 0.54 9.48
C THR A 4 -3.91 -0.85 9.52
N TYR A 5 -2.59 -0.92 9.44
CA TYR A 5 -1.83 -2.16 9.44
C TYR A 5 -0.65 -2.05 10.41
N VAL A 6 -0.50 -3.06 11.25
CA VAL A 6 0.65 -3.23 12.14
C VAL A 6 1.44 -4.41 11.60
N SER A 7 2.78 -4.29 11.57
CA SER A 7 3.64 -5.37 11.10
C SER A 7 3.38 -6.66 11.89
N LYS A 8 3.51 -7.81 11.23
CA LYS A 8 3.26 -9.11 11.87
C LYS A 8 4.19 -9.41 13.06
N GLY A 9 5.32 -8.72 13.13
CA GLY A 9 6.24 -8.77 14.28
C GLY A 9 5.66 -8.22 15.58
N GLY A 10 4.49 -7.56 15.55
CA GLY A 10 3.72 -7.19 16.74
C GLY A 10 4.29 -6.07 17.60
N THR A 11 5.50 -5.57 17.30
CA THR A 11 6.17 -4.49 18.04
C THR A 11 6.57 -3.32 17.14
N GLY A 12 5.99 -3.22 15.95
CA GLY A 12 6.25 -2.14 14.99
C GLY A 12 5.26 -0.98 15.09
N PRO A 13 5.61 0.19 14.53
CA PRO A 13 4.69 1.33 14.48
C PRO A 13 3.46 1.02 13.62
N ALA A 14 2.34 1.70 13.90
CA ALA A 14 1.12 1.55 13.13
C ALA A 14 1.23 2.30 11.79
N TYR A 15 1.03 1.56 10.70
CA TYR A 15 1.02 2.10 9.35
C TYR A 15 -0.40 2.32 8.86
N GLU A 16 -0.59 3.37 8.07
CA GLU A 16 -1.84 3.69 7.40
C GLU A 16 -1.68 3.51 5.91
N ILE A 17 -2.48 2.63 5.32
CA ILE A 17 -2.47 2.34 3.90
C ILE A 17 -3.70 2.98 3.28
N GLU A 18 -3.48 3.87 2.32
CA GLU A 18 -4.54 4.51 1.53
C GLU A 18 -4.40 4.04 0.08
N ALA A 19 -5.35 3.23 -0.39
CA ALA A 19 -5.36 2.66 -1.73
C ALA A 19 -6.57 3.12 -2.56
N ASP A 20 -6.35 3.44 -3.83
CA ASP A 20 -7.41 3.80 -4.77
C ASP A 20 -7.82 2.62 -5.67
N ARG A 21 -8.86 2.81 -6.48
CA ARG A 21 -9.36 1.75 -7.39
C ARG A 21 -8.53 1.56 -8.64
N HIS A 22 -7.59 2.45 -8.93
CA HIS A 22 -6.64 2.35 -10.05
C HIS A 22 -5.38 1.56 -9.67
N GLY A 23 -5.24 1.21 -8.39
CA GLY A 23 -4.12 0.43 -7.88
C GLY A 23 -2.96 1.30 -7.37
N SER A 24 -3.16 2.61 -7.20
CA SER A 24 -2.20 3.42 -6.45
C SER A 24 -2.40 3.21 -4.96
N TYR A 25 -1.32 3.36 -4.20
CA TYR A 25 -1.38 3.34 -2.74
C TYR A 25 -0.37 4.29 -2.10
N THR A 26 -0.70 4.74 -0.89
CA THR A 26 0.16 5.55 -0.03
C THR A 26 0.26 4.87 1.32
N ILE A 27 1.48 4.74 1.84
CA ILE A 27 1.77 4.25 3.19
C ILE A 27 2.18 5.46 4.03
N ARG A 28 1.49 5.66 5.15
CA ARG A 28 1.86 6.63 6.19
C ARG A 28 2.24 5.91 7.47
N CYS A 29 3.15 6.47 8.24
CA CYS A 29 3.52 6.00 9.57
C CYS A 29 3.57 7.24 10.47
N GLU A 30 2.83 7.23 11.58
CA GLU A 30 2.74 8.37 12.51
C GLU A 30 2.45 9.72 11.81
N GLY A 31 1.57 9.71 10.81
CA GLY A 31 1.20 10.90 10.03
C GLY A 31 2.20 11.32 8.94
N ARG A 32 3.37 10.66 8.82
CA ARG A 32 4.36 10.91 7.76
C ARG A 32 4.21 9.94 6.61
N VAL A 33 4.34 10.42 5.37
CA VAL A 33 4.32 9.54 4.19
C VAL A 33 5.66 8.80 4.11
N VAL A 34 5.61 7.47 4.25
CA VAL A 34 6.79 6.59 4.13
C VAL A 34 7.01 6.18 2.68
N LYS A 35 5.93 5.87 1.97
CA LYS A 35 6.00 5.42 0.58
C LYS A 35 4.73 5.79 -0.17
N ARG A 36 4.88 6.19 -1.43
CA ARG A 36 3.78 6.42 -2.35
C ARG A 36 4.06 5.70 -3.66
N VAL A 37 3.10 4.93 -4.13
CA VAL A 37 3.16 4.24 -5.41
C VAL A 37 1.97 4.69 -6.24
N THR A 38 2.27 5.24 -7.41
CA THR A 38 1.26 5.66 -8.37
C THR A 38 1.18 4.61 -9.47
N ALA A 39 -0.01 4.05 -9.69
CA ALA A 39 -0.22 3.17 -10.82
C ALA A 39 -0.09 3.95 -12.12
N VAL A 40 0.83 3.55 -13.00
CA VAL A 40 0.94 4.13 -14.34
C VAL A 40 -0.19 3.56 -15.18
N SER A 41 -1.18 4.40 -15.48
CA SER A 41 -2.42 4.03 -16.19
C SER A 41 -2.23 3.85 -17.71
N SER A 42 -1.06 4.11 -18.25
CA SER A 42 -0.79 4.07 -19.70
C SER A 42 -0.27 2.72 -20.23
N TYR A 43 -0.26 1.67 -19.41
CA TYR A 43 0.15 0.34 -19.89
C TYR A 43 -0.98 -0.30 -20.70
N VAL A 44 -0.74 -0.49 -22.01
CA VAL A 44 -1.65 -1.20 -22.93
C VAL A 44 -1.95 -2.59 -22.32
N GLY A 45 -3.21 -2.82 -21.96
CA GLY A 45 -3.67 -4.09 -21.35
C GLY A 45 -4.16 -4.01 -19.90
N ARG A 46 -4.03 -2.88 -19.18
CA ARG A 46 -4.73 -2.69 -17.90
C ARG A 46 -6.17 -2.20 -18.14
N PRO A 47 -7.19 -2.73 -17.43
CA PRO A 47 -8.55 -2.21 -17.51
C PRO A 47 -8.56 -0.72 -17.15
N VAL A 48 -9.07 0.11 -18.05
CA VAL A 48 -9.17 1.59 -17.87
C VAL A 48 -10.06 1.95 -16.67
N TRP A 49 -10.93 1.03 -16.25
CA TRP A 49 -11.84 1.25 -15.15
C TRP A 49 -11.27 0.71 -13.84
N GLY A 50 -11.10 1.61 -12.86
CA GLY A 50 -10.67 1.22 -11.53
C GLY A 50 -11.55 0.12 -10.95
N SER A 51 -10.94 -0.91 -10.37
CA SER A 51 -11.64 -2.08 -9.84
C SER A 51 -11.35 -2.28 -8.35
N LYS A 52 -12.30 -2.89 -7.65
CA LYS A 52 -12.09 -3.30 -6.25
C LYS A 52 -10.94 -4.30 -6.14
N LYS A 53 -10.71 -5.12 -7.17
CA LYS A 53 -9.57 -6.06 -7.23
C LYS A 53 -8.22 -5.32 -7.25
N LEU A 54 -8.10 -4.25 -8.04
CA LEU A 54 -6.89 -3.42 -8.06
C LEU A 54 -6.65 -2.72 -6.72
N GLN A 55 -7.72 -2.23 -6.08
CA GLN A 55 -7.62 -1.66 -4.75
C GLN A 55 -7.13 -2.66 -3.70
N LEU A 56 -7.65 -3.90 -3.73
CA LEU A 56 -7.21 -4.96 -2.82
C LEU A 56 -5.77 -5.39 -3.10
N ALA A 57 -5.39 -5.55 -4.35
CA ALA A 57 -4.01 -5.86 -4.74
C ALA A 57 -3.03 -4.78 -4.25
N ALA A 58 -3.38 -3.50 -4.41
CA ALA A 58 -2.59 -2.38 -3.91
C ALA A 58 -2.45 -2.38 -2.38
N ILE A 59 -3.47 -2.81 -1.64
CA ILE A 59 -3.39 -2.97 -0.18
C ILE A 59 -2.43 -4.11 0.19
N GLU A 60 -2.49 -5.25 -0.51
CA GLU A 60 -1.60 -6.39 -0.24
C GLU A 60 -0.13 -6.06 -0.59
N GLU A 61 0.11 -5.38 -1.71
CA GLU A 61 1.44 -4.85 -2.05
C GLU A 61 1.96 -3.88 -1.00
N ALA A 62 1.09 -2.99 -0.49
CA ALA A 62 1.47 -2.05 0.56
C ALA A 62 1.86 -2.76 1.86
N LYS A 63 1.12 -3.80 2.28
CA LYS A 63 1.48 -4.63 3.43
C LYS A 63 2.82 -5.31 3.23
N ALA A 64 3.06 -5.93 2.06
CA ALA A 64 4.34 -6.56 1.76
C ALA A 64 5.51 -5.56 1.80
N ALA A 65 5.29 -4.33 1.31
CA ALA A 65 6.29 -3.26 1.40
C ALA A 65 6.56 -2.83 2.85
N ILE A 66 5.54 -2.79 3.71
CA ILE A 66 5.70 -2.52 5.15
C ILE A 66 6.50 -3.63 5.83
N GLU A 67 6.19 -4.89 5.55
CA GLU A 67 6.94 -6.03 6.10
C GLU A 67 8.40 -5.99 5.65
N ALA A 68 8.67 -5.72 4.37
CA ALA A 68 10.03 -5.59 3.86
C ALA A 68 10.79 -4.43 4.49
N HIS A 69 10.13 -3.28 4.71
CA HIS A 69 10.73 -2.15 5.41
C HIS A 69 11.03 -2.49 6.87
N HIS A 70 10.10 -3.13 7.56
CA HIS A 70 10.27 -3.55 8.95
C HIS A 70 11.36 -4.62 9.13
N ALA A 71 11.54 -5.51 8.14
CA ALA A 71 12.59 -6.52 8.16
C ALA A 71 14.00 -5.95 7.92
N LEU A 72 14.13 -4.73 7.37
CA LEU A 72 15.42 -4.06 7.17
C LEU A 72 15.87 -3.23 8.37
N GLU A 73 14.95 -2.84 9.24
CA GLU A 73 15.22 -2.02 10.43
C GLU A 73 15.59 -2.86 11.68
N HIS A 74 15.52 -4.20 11.59
CA HIS A 74 15.83 -5.17 12.64
C HIS A 74 17.03 -6.04 12.26
#